data_AF-A0A1G3MAA7-F1
#
_entry.id   AF-A0A1G3MAA7-F1
#
_cell.length_a   1.000
_cell.length_b   1.000
_cell.length_c   1.000
_cell.angle_alpha   90.00
_cell.angle_beta   90.00
_cell.angle_gamma   90.00
#
_symmetry.space_group_name_H-M   'P 1'
#
loop_
_entity.id
_entity.type
_entity.pdbx_description
1 polymer ?
#
loop_
_entity_poly.entity_id
_entity_poly.type
_entity_poly.pdbx_seq_one_letter_code
_entity_poly.pdbx_strand_id
1 'polypeptide(L)'
;MSHLLHVTRWKFEAVTRGGLPLIIEFPVHPDTAPYLVTSSQGLLWIEQPVGHADTKEAEPLVRAAVRDTTPNEIFTQVVEQVLQEGRKRQWGNVHPLTAEGLVAAREHLAFYDLGETDILAPVDEKDSARQLLKVLEQSYQPCGWLPSRMLVLVPKDRTFVGVVGRLTSKKVAGVIHNPARSIAILTAEPTKAHKRKKAVAA
;
A
#
# COMPACT_ATOMS: atom_id res chain seq x y z
N MET A 1 -11.27 -7.48 -10.18
CA MET A 1 -10.20 -6.48 -10.07
C MET A 1 -9.42 -6.79 -8.82
N SER A 2 -8.09 -6.85 -8.91
CA SER A 2 -7.26 -7.25 -7.79
C SER A 2 -6.94 -6.03 -6.92
N HIS A 3 -7.06 -6.21 -5.60
CA HIS A 3 -6.97 -5.13 -4.63
C HIS A 3 -5.73 -5.29 -3.75
N LEU A 4 -5.08 -4.17 -3.43
CA LEU A 4 -3.97 -4.12 -2.49
C LEU A 4 -4.45 -4.35 -1.04
N LEU A 5 -5.61 -3.79 -0.71
CA LEU A 5 -6.16 -3.73 0.64
C LEU A 5 -7.56 -4.35 0.66
N HIS A 6 -8.05 -4.68 1.86
CA HIS A 6 -9.43 -5.08 2.02
C HIS A 6 -10.36 -3.89 1.74
N VAL A 7 -11.20 -3.99 0.70
CA VAL A 7 -12.15 -2.93 0.34
C VAL A 7 -13.50 -3.24 0.94
N THR A 8 -13.97 -2.37 1.82
CA THR A 8 -15.30 -2.49 2.44
C THR A 8 -16.21 -1.35 2.00
N ARG A 9 -17.50 -1.62 1.84
CA ARG A 9 -18.50 -0.59 1.56
C ARG A 9 -19.20 -0.23 2.85
N TRP A 10 -18.92 0.95 3.39
CA TRP A 10 -19.60 1.43 4.58
C TRP A 10 -20.93 2.08 4.24
N LYS A 11 -21.94 1.75 5.03
CA LYS A 11 -23.25 2.40 5.01
C LYS A 11 -23.40 3.14 6.33
N PHE A 12 -23.17 4.45 6.31
CA PHE A 12 -23.47 5.30 7.46
C PHE A 12 -24.87 5.88 7.27
N GLU A 13 -25.69 5.90 8.32
CA GLU A 13 -26.99 6.59 8.28
C GLU A 13 -26.83 8.07 7.92
N ALA A 14 -25.75 8.72 8.39
CA ALA A 14 -25.43 10.10 8.03
C ALA A 14 -25.30 10.26 6.50
N VAL A 15 -24.67 9.31 5.81
CA VAL A 15 -24.52 9.34 4.34
C VAL A 15 -25.89 9.27 3.67
N THR A 16 -26.83 8.50 4.22
CA THR A 16 -28.21 8.44 3.70
C THR A 16 -29.00 9.73 3.91
N ARG A 17 -28.64 10.54 4.92
CA ARG A 17 -29.22 11.86 5.19
C ARG A 17 -28.43 13.02 4.53
N GLY A 18 -27.47 12.71 3.66
CA GLY A 18 -26.66 13.70 2.95
C GLY A 18 -25.44 14.23 3.73
N GLY A 19 -25.19 13.77 4.96
CA GLY A 19 -24.01 14.10 5.74
C GLY A 19 -22.85 13.15 5.47
N LEU A 20 -21.73 13.66 4.96
CA LEU A 20 -20.49 12.88 4.83
C LEU A 20 -19.58 13.16 6.03
N PRO A 21 -19.13 12.14 6.77
CA PRO A 21 -18.14 12.35 7.82
C PRO A 21 -16.83 12.84 7.19
N LEU A 22 -16.12 13.74 7.87
CA LEU A 22 -14.81 14.21 7.44
C LEU A 22 -13.68 13.30 7.91
N ILE A 23 -13.89 12.59 9.01
CA ILE A 23 -12.93 11.71 9.67
C ILE A 23 -13.63 10.42 10.04
N ILE A 24 -12.93 9.30 9.93
CA ILE A 24 -13.34 7.98 10.38
C ILE A 24 -12.29 7.46 11.35
N GLU A 25 -12.76 6.88 12.46
CA GLU A 25 -11.92 6.23 13.47
C GLU A 25 -11.84 4.73 13.17
N PHE A 26 -10.63 4.20 13.20
CA PHE A 26 -10.35 2.78 12.98
C PHE A 26 -9.78 2.21 14.28
N PRO A 27 -10.43 1.21 14.90
CA PRO A 27 -9.79 0.46 15.96
C PRO A 27 -8.60 -0.28 15.37
N VAL A 28 -7.45 -0.18 16.03
CA VAL A 28 -6.20 -0.80 15.59
C VAL A 28 -5.47 -1.43 16.76
N HIS A 29 -4.66 -2.45 16.46
CA HIS A 29 -3.78 -3.04 17.45
C HIS A 29 -2.47 -2.22 17.53
N PRO A 30 -1.99 -1.79 18.71
CA PRO A 30 -0.77 -0.98 18.84
C PRO A 30 0.47 -1.58 18.17
N ASP A 31 0.63 -2.91 18.24
CA ASP A 31 1.79 -3.62 17.69
C ASP A 31 1.82 -3.65 16.14
N THR A 32 0.77 -3.15 15.48
CA THR A 32 0.74 -3.01 14.03
C THR A 32 1.13 -1.60 13.55
N ALA A 33 1.64 -0.76 14.45
CA ALA A 33 2.35 0.45 14.08
C ALA A 33 3.65 0.12 13.29
N PRO A 34 4.11 1.02 12.39
CA PRO A 34 3.49 2.28 12.03
C PRO A 34 2.27 2.09 11.13
N TYR A 35 1.36 3.07 11.15
CA TYR A 35 0.19 3.11 10.28
C TYR A 35 0.38 4.12 9.16
N LEU A 36 -0.21 3.84 8.00
CA LEU A 36 -0.38 4.81 6.93
C LEU A 36 -1.87 5.08 6.77
N VAL A 37 -2.30 6.31 7.00
CA VAL A 37 -3.73 6.70 6.99
C VAL A 37 -4.00 7.73 5.91
N THR A 38 -5.23 7.76 5.39
CA THR A 38 -5.66 8.87 4.52
C THR A 38 -5.74 10.19 5.30
N SER A 39 -5.22 11.27 4.71
CA SER A 39 -5.27 12.64 5.26
C SER A 39 -5.94 13.59 4.27
N SER A 40 -6.19 14.85 4.66
CA SER A 40 -6.77 15.84 3.73
C SER A 40 -5.92 16.11 2.50
N GLN A 41 -4.59 15.91 2.60
CA GLN A 41 -3.62 16.24 1.54
C GLN A 41 -2.99 15.02 0.87
N GLY A 42 -3.24 13.80 1.36
CA GLY A 42 -2.51 12.63 0.89
C GLY A 42 -2.66 11.43 1.81
N LEU A 43 -1.52 10.83 2.10
CA LEU A 43 -1.36 9.82 3.14
C LEU A 43 -0.47 10.39 4.25
N LEU A 44 -0.68 9.95 5.48
CA LEU A 44 0.07 10.38 6.66
C LEU A 44 0.53 9.16 7.45
N TRP A 45 1.80 9.18 7.86
CA TRP A 45 2.37 8.18 8.75
C TRP A 45 2.00 8.51 10.21
N ILE A 46 1.47 7.52 10.92
CA ILE A 46 1.11 7.59 12.33
C ILE A 46 1.92 6.53 13.06
N GLU A 47 2.82 6.96 13.94
CA GLU A 47 3.70 6.04 14.68
C GLU A 47 3.03 5.47 15.94
N GLN A 48 2.01 6.16 16.47
CA GLN A 48 1.29 5.75 17.67
C GLN A 48 -0.22 5.99 17.49
N PRO A 49 -1.08 5.00 17.82
CA PRO A 49 -2.52 5.22 17.79
C PRO A 49 -2.93 6.18 18.90
N VAL A 50 -4.05 6.85 18.70
CA VAL A 50 -4.70 7.69 19.71
C VAL A 50 -5.54 6.78 20.60
N GLY A 51 -5.40 6.89 21.92
CA GLY A 51 -6.17 6.13 22.89
C GLY A 51 -5.78 6.62 24.27
N HIS A 52 -6.75 6.79 25.15
CA HIS A 52 -6.49 7.30 26.49
C HIS A 52 -5.73 6.22 27.28
N ALA A 53 -4.41 6.41 27.46
CA ALA A 53 -3.59 5.57 28.34
C ALA A 53 -4.18 5.44 29.76
N ASP A 54 -5.00 6.42 30.15
CA ASP A 54 -5.62 6.50 31.47
C ASP A 54 -6.96 5.75 31.60
N THR A 55 -7.61 5.36 30.51
CA THR A 55 -8.85 4.56 30.57
C THR A 55 -8.56 3.16 30.03
N LYS A 56 -8.44 2.18 30.93
CA LYS A 56 -8.21 0.75 30.60
C LYS A 56 -9.24 0.13 29.63
N GLU A 57 -10.32 0.84 29.31
CA GLU A 57 -11.46 0.35 28.54
C GLU A 57 -11.51 0.87 27.09
N ALA A 58 -10.68 1.85 26.71
CA ALA A 58 -10.71 2.40 25.36
C ALA A 58 -9.77 1.65 24.41
N GLU A 59 -10.30 1.09 23.33
CA GLU A 59 -9.50 0.50 22.26
C GLU A 59 -8.63 1.58 21.56
N PRO A 60 -7.35 1.30 21.27
CA PRO A 60 -6.51 2.21 20.50
C PRO A 60 -7.10 2.43 19.10
N LEU A 61 -7.12 3.69 18.68
CA LEU A 61 -7.73 4.08 17.40
C LEU A 61 -6.80 4.98 16.58
N VAL A 62 -6.97 4.94 15.26
CA VAL A 62 -6.38 5.92 14.34
C VAL A 62 -7.47 6.64 13.57
N ARG A 63 -7.23 7.92 13.30
CA ARG A 63 -8.14 8.77 12.55
C ARG A 63 -7.68 8.90 11.11
N ALA A 64 -8.52 8.53 10.17
CA ALA A 64 -8.27 8.76 8.75
C ALA A 64 -9.30 9.76 8.19
N ALA A 65 -8.82 10.72 7.40
CA ALA A 65 -9.67 11.69 6.73
C ALA A 65 -10.36 11.04 5.51
N VAL A 66 -11.62 11.40 5.29
CA VAL A 66 -12.36 11.04 4.07
C VAL A 66 -11.90 11.94 2.92
N ARG A 67 -11.41 11.32 1.84
CA ARG A 67 -10.86 12.01 0.66
C ARG A 67 -11.76 11.87 -0.56
N ASP A 68 -11.69 12.86 -1.45
CA ASP A 68 -12.30 12.80 -2.78
C ASP A 68 -11.36 12.11 -3.78
N THR A 69 -11.44 10.78 -3.85
CA THR A 69 -10.54 9.92 -4.60
C THR A 69 -11.13 8.53 -4.78
N THR A 70 -10.51 7.68 -5.60
CA THR A 70 -10.90 6.28 -5.78
C THR A 70 -9.98 5.33 -4.99
N PRO A 71 -10.42 4.10 -4.69
CA PRO A 71 -9.55 3.10 -4.06
C PRO A 71 -8.26 2.83 -4.85
N ASN A 72 -8.33 2.83 -6.18
CA ASN A 72 -7.18 2.60 -7.05
C ASN A 72 -6.11 3.70 -6.88
N GLU A 73 -6.52 4.96 -6.84
CA GLU A 73 -5.59 6.08 -6.59
C GLU A 73 -4.95 6.01 -5.21
N ILE A 74 -5.69 5.55 -4.18
CA ILE A 74 -5.14 5.27 -2.86
C ILE A 74 -4.11 4.14 -2.92
N PHE A 75 -4.39 3.04 -3.62
CA PHE A 75 -3.45 1.92 -3.74
C PHE A 75 -2.13 2.35 -4.40
N THR A 76 -2.19 3.14 -5.48
CA THR A 76 -1.01 3.72 -6.12
C THR A 76 -0.20 4.55 -5.12
N GLN A 77 -0.86 5.49 -4.40
CA GLN A 77 -0.20 6.33 -3.41
C GLN A 77 0.41 5.52 -2.25
N VAL A 78 -0.25 4.46 -1.79
CA VAL A 78 0.28 3.57 -0.76
C VAL A 78 1.57 2.92 -1.23
N VAL A 79 1.59 2.28 -2.40
CA VAL A 79 2.79 1.63 -2.94
C VAL A 79 3.93 2.63 -3.10
N GLU A 80 3.67 3.83 -3.61
CA GLU A 80 4.68 4.89 -3.74
C GLU A 80 5.25 5.33 -2.39
N GLN A 81 4.39 5.55 -1.39
CA GLN A 81 4.83 5.94 -0.04
C GLN A 81 5.62 4.83 0.65
N VAL A 82 5.16 3.57 0.55
CA VAL A 82 5.89 2.41 1.11
C VAL A 82 7.23 2.22 0.41
N LEU A 83 7.31 2.40 -0.91
CA LEU A 83 8.57 2.32 -1.64
C LEU A 83 9.57 3.40 -1.18
N GLN A 84 9.09 4.64 -1.03
CA GLN A 84 9.92 5.77 -0.59
C GLN A 84 10.42 5.59 0.84
N GLU A 85 9.52 5.33 1.79
CA GLU A 85 9.90 5.14 3.20
C GLU A 85 10.66 3.83 3.42
N GLY A 86 10.33 2.75 2.71
CA GLY A 86 11.06 1.48 2.78
C GLY A 86 12.52 1.61 2.36
N ARG A 87 12.80 2.39 1.31
CA ARG A 87 14.18 2.74 0.92
C ARG A 87 14.86 3.64 1.95
N LYS A 88 14.17 4.70 2.37
CA LYS A 88 14.71 5.72 3.29
C LYS A 88 15.06 5.14 4.66
N ARG A 89 14.18 4.30 5.22
CA ARG A 89 14.34 3.67 6.53
C ARG A 89 14.98 2.28 6.47
N GLN A 90 15.32 1.80 5.27
CA GLN A 90 15.94 0.49 5.04
C GLN A 90 15.15 -0.67 5.67
N TRP A 91 13.84 -0.70 5.45
CA TRP A 91 12.96 -1.74 6.02
C TRP A 91 13.20 -3.15 5.47
N GLY A 92 14.00 -3.27 4.40
CA GLY A 92 14.25 -4.56 3.75
C GLY A 92 13.11 -5.05 2.86
N ASN A 93 11.98 -4.32 2.80
CA ASN A 93 10.79 -4.70 2.02
C ASN A 93 10.82 -4.23 0.55
N VAL A 94 11.91 -3.62 0.11
CA VAL A 94 12.09 -3.13 -1.26
C VAL A 94 13.24 -3.88 -1.91
N HIS A 95 12.97 -4.50 -3.05
CA HIS A 95 13.89 -5.39 -3.74
C HIS A 95 14.06 -5.00 -5.22
N PRO A 96 15.17 -5.39 -5.86
CA PRO A 96 15.34 -5.20 -7.30
C PRO A 96 14.36 -6.10 -8.09
N LEU A 97 13.84 -5.59 -9.21
CA LEU A 97 13.00 -6.35 -10.13
C LEU A 97 13.79 -7.42 -10.90
N THR A 98 14.09 -8.52 -10.21
CA THR A 98 14.92 -9.66 -10.63
C THR A 98 14.35 -10.95 -10.03
N ALA A 99 14.81 -12.12 -10.47
CA ALA A 99 14.39 -13.40 -9.91
C ALA A 99 14.80 -13.52 -8.43
N GLU A 100 16.03 -13.11 -8.12
CA GLU A 100 16.58 -13.09 -6.77
C GLU A 100 15.81 -12.13 -5.86
N GLY A 101 15.45 -10.95 -6.38
CA GLY A 101 14.61 -9.99 -5.66
C GLY A 101 13.20 -10.52 -5.38
N LEU A 102 12.65 -11.36 -6.26
CA LEU A 102 11.36 -12.00 -6.02
C LEU A 102 11.43 -13.06 -4.92
N VAL A 103 12.51 -13.84 -4.88
CA VAL A 103 12.77 -14.77 -3.78
C VAL A 103 12.92 -14.01 -2.46
N ALA A 104 13.76 -12.97 -2.42
CA ALA A 104 13.96 -12.15 -1.23
C ALA A 104 12.66 -11.48 -0.73
N ALA A 105 11.80 -11.01 -1.64
CA ALA A 105 10.50 -10.43 -1.29
C ALA A 105 9.55 -11.46 -0.66
N ARG A 106 9.59 -12.72 -1.12
CA ARG A 106 8.81 -13.82 -0.53
C ARG A 106 9.35 -14.19 0.86
N GLU A 107 10.66 -14.31 0.98
CA GLU A 107 11.31 -14.59 2.26
C GLU A 107 11.02 -13.49 3.29
N HIS A 108 11.02 -12.22 2.87
CA HIS A 108 10.65 -11.08 3.72
C HIS A 108 9.23 -11.23 4.29
N LEU A 109 8.23 -11.54 3.44
CA LEU A 109 6.84 -11.71 3.92
C LEU A 109 6.67 -12.99 4.74
N ALA A 110 7.36 -14.07 4.38
CA ALA A 110 7.34 -15.34 5.11
C ALA A 110 7.96 -15.20 6.51
N PHE A 111 8.98 -14.35 6.69
CA PHE A 111 9.59 -14.07 7.99
C PHE A 111 8.58 -13.53 9.02
N TYR A 112 7.55 -12.82 8.56
CA TYR A 112 6.49 -12.28 9.42
C TYR A 112 5.27 -13.21 9.54
N ASP A 113 5.36 -14.44 9.05
CA ASP A 113 4.30 -15.46 9.12
C ASP A 113 2.95 -15.01 8.55
N LEU A 114 2.99 -14.25 7.44
CA LEU A 114 1.79 -13.68 6.82
C LEU A 114 1.08 -14.66 5.84
N GLY A 115 1.44 -15.95 5.89
CA GLY A 115 0.83 -17.00 5.07
C GLY A 115 1.11 -16.88 3.56
N GLU A 116 0.16 -17.34 2.75
CA GLU A 116 0.28 -17.32 1.29
C GLU A 116 0.24 -15.89 0.73
N THR A 117 1.07 -15.60 -0.26
CA THR A 117 1.16 -14.27 -0.88
C THR A 117 0.64 -14.27 -2.32
N ASP A 118 -0.02 -13.19 -2.73
CA ASP A 118 -0.28 -12.89 -4.13
C ASP A 118 0.80 -11.97 -4.69
N ILE A 119 1.09 -12.14 -5.98
CA ILE A 119 1.88 -11.18 -6.76
C ILE A 119 0.93 -10.29 -7.56
N LEU A 120 1.01 -8.98 -7.36
CA LEU A 120 0.31 -7.97 -8.14
C LEU A 120 1.26 -7.41 -9.19
N ALA A 121 0.80 -7.33 -10.44
CA ALA A 121 1.59 -6.85 -11.57
C ALA A 121 0.81 -5.84 -12.43
N PRO A 122 1.47 -4.95 -13.19
CA PRO A 122 0.79 -4.04 -14.11
C PRO A 122 0.00 -4.80 -15.17
N VAL A 123 -0.96 -4.14 -15.83
CA VAL A 123 -1.78 -4.78 -16.89
C VAL A 123 -1.05 -4.90 -18.23
N ASP A 124 -0.02 -4.10 -18.51
CA ASP A 124 0.68 -4.11 -19.79
C ASP A 124 1.55 -5.37 -19.95
N GLU A 125 1.23 -6.22 -20.93
CA GLU A 125 1.97 -7.45 -21.25
C GLU A 125 3.44 -7.21 -21.59
N LYS A 126 3.78 -6.05 -22.12
CA LYS A 126 5.14 -5.69 -22.49
C LYS A 126 5.95 -5.16 -21.30
N ASP A 127 5.33 -4.97 -20.15
CA ASP A 127 6.01 -4.50 -18.95
C ASP A 127 7.05 -5.52 -18.49
N SER A 128 8.26 -5.04 -18.17
CA SER A 128 9.37 -5.89 -17.72
C SER A 128 9.01 -6.73 -16.49
N ALA A 129 8.15 -6.21 -15.61
CA ALA A 129 7.66 -6.94 -14.45
C ALA A 129 6.87 -8.19 -14.83
N ARG A 130 5.99 -8.09 -15.85
CA ARG A 130 5.24 -9.24 -16.37
C ARG A 130 6.13 -10.21 -17.13
N GLN A 131 7.10 -9.70 -17.88
CA GLN A 131 8.06 -10.55 -18.60
C GLN A 131 8.86 -11.41 -17.62
N LEU A 132 9.32 -10.85 -16.50
CA LEU A 132 9.97 -11.59 -15.43
C LEU A 132 9.08 -12.73 -14.90
N LEU A 133 7.82 -12.44 -14.58
CA LEU A 133 6.89 -13.45 -14.07
C LEU A 133 6.60 -14.57 -15.08
N LYS A 134 6.52 -14.23 -16.37
CA LYS A 134 6.34 -15.21 -17.46
C LYS A 134 7.53 -16.16 -17.56
N VAL A 135 8.75 -15.64 -17.50
CA VAL A 135 9.98 -16.45 -17.53
C VAL A 135 10.07 -17.37 -16.32
N LEU A 136 9.62 -16.91 -15.16
CA LEU A 136 9.63 -17.69 -13.92
C LEU A 136 8.39 -18.57 -13.73
N GLU A 137 7.46 -18.59 -14.71
CA GLU A 137 6.19 -19.32 -14.65
C GLU A 137 5.37 -19.04 -13.37
N GLN A 138 5.43 -17.81 -12.87
CA GLN A 138 4.74 -17.42 -11.64
C GLN A 138 3.33 -16.92 -11.94
N SER A 139 2.37 -17.34 -11.13
CA SER A 139 1.01 -16.80 -11.16
C SER A 139 0.97 -15.38 -10.56
N TYR A 140 0.10 -14.54 -11.10
CA TYR A 140 -0.05 -13.16 -10.64
C TYR A 140 -1.44 -12.61 -10.96
N GLN A 141 -1.70 -11.45 -10.38
CA GLN A 141 -2.95 -10.71 -10.44
C GLN A 141 -2.72 -9.38 -11.18
N PRO A 142 -3.24 -9.21 -12.41
CA PRO A 142 -3.06 -7.97 -13.16
C PRO A 142 -3.83 -6.80 -12.52
N CYS A 143 -3.16 -5.67 -12.34
CA CYS A 143 -3.63 -4.49 -11.61
C CYS A 143 -3.42 -3.23 -12.45
N GLY A 144 -4.51 -2.58 -12.87
CA GLY A 144 -4.44 -1.37 -13.71
C GLY A 144 -3.96 -0.11 -12.98
N TRP A 145 -3.91 -0.15 -11.65
CA TRP A 145 -3.47 0.96 -10.80
C TRP A 145 -1.99 0.89 -10.42
N LEU A 146 -1.33 -0.25 -10.67
CA LEU A 146 0.06 -0.45 -10.28
C LEU A 146 0.99 0.21 -11.32
N PRO A 147 1.96 1.06 -10.90
CA PRO A 147 2.91 1.66 -11.82
C PRO A 147 3.73 0.63 -12.61
N SER A 148 4.12 1.00 -13.82
CA SER A 148 4.99 0.17 -14.66
C SER A 148 6.31 -0.18 -13.99
N ARG A 149 6.88 -1.32 -14.36
CA ARG A 149 8.16 -1.84 -13.84
C ARG A 149 8.17 -2.04 -12.32
N MET A 150 7.02 -2.39 -11.76
CA MET A 150 6.88 -2.76 -10.35
C MET A 150 6.15 -4.08 -10.20
N LEU A 151 6.51 -4.84 -9.17
CA LEU A 151 5.68 -5.91 -8.63
C LEU A 151 5.42 -5.62 -7.16
N VAL A 152 4.24 -6.01 -6.68
CA VAL A 152 3.89 -5.90 -5.27
C VAL A 152 3.46 -7.27 -4.78
N LEU A 153 4.09 -7.73 -3.70
CA LEU A 153 3.70 -8.94 -3.02
C LEU A 153 2.94 -8.57 -1.77
N VAL A 154 1.80 -9.23 -1.56
CA VAL A 154 0.93 -9.01 -0.40
C VAL A 154 0.29 -10.32 0.07
N PRO A 155 0.06 -10.49 1.39
CA PRO A 155 -0.65 -11.64 1.97
C PRO A 155 -2.05 -11.80 1.39
N LYS A 156 -2.44 -13.00 0.94
CA LYS A 156 -3.79 -13.27 0.37
C LYS A 156 -4.91 -12.75 1.27
N ASP A 157 -4.75 -12.90 2.58
CA ASP A 157 -5.60 -12.22 3.54
C ASP A 157 -5.23 -10.74 3.66
N ARG A 158 -5.97 -9.89 2.93
CA ARG A 158 -5.75 -8.45 2.89
C ARG A 158 -6.13 -7.73 4.19
N THR A 159 -6.82 -8.38 5.13
CA THR A 159 -7.24 -7.74 6.39
C THR A 159 -6.03 -7.38 7.27
N PHE A 160 -4.94 -8.14 7.17
CA PHE A 160 -3.68 -7.85 7.85
C PHE A 160 -2.91 -6.67 7.25
N VAL A 161 -3.08 -6.41 5.94
CA VAL A 161 -2.42 -5.29 5.27
C VAL A 161 -3.12 -3.98 5.63
N GLY A 162 -4.45 -3.97 5.62
CA GLY A 162 -5.22 -2.79 5.96
C GLY A 162 -6.58 -2.75 5.28
N VAL A 163 -7.33 -1.70 5.58
CA VAL A 163 -8.70 -1.52 5.13
C VAL A 163 -8.85 -0.18 4.43
N VAL A 164 -9.51 -0.20 3.28
CA VAL A 164 -10.01 1.00 2.61
C VAL A 164 -11.52 0.91 2.56
N GLY A 165 -12.19 1.81 3.26
CA GLY A 165 -13.63 1.90 3.21
C GLY A 165 -14.11 2.94 2.22
N ARG A 166 -15.08 2.51 1.42
CA ARG A 166 -15.70 3.28 0.36
C ARG A 166 -17.07 3.77 0.84
N LEU A 167 -17.20 5.09 1.04
CA LEU A 167 -18.46 5.74 1.41
C LEU A 167 -19.32 6.03 0.16
N THR A 168 -18.69 6.52 -0.91
CA THR A 168 -19.32 6.74 -2.23
C THR A 168 -18.39 6.25 -3.34
N SER A 169 -18.68 6.47 -4.63
CA SER A 169 -17.72 6.15 -5.70
C SER A 169 -16.41 6.93 -5.62
N LYS A 170 -16.43 8.11 -4.99
CA LYS A 170 -15.27 9.00 -4.88
C LYS A 170 -14.93 9.42 -3.45
N LYS A 171 -15.63 8.90 -2.43
CA LYS A 171 -15.33 9.23 -1.03
C LYS A 171 -14.77 8.01 -0.32
N VAL A 172 -13.51 8.09 0.06
CA VAL A 172 -12.73 6.96 0.56
C VAL A 172 -11.94 7.39 1.80
N ALA A 173 -11.86 6.51 2.79
CA ALA A 173 -10.90 6.62 3.89
C ALA A 173 -10.23 5.26 4.10
N GLY A 174 -8.99 5.25 4.58
CA GLY A 174 -8.29 3.99 4.79
C GLY A 174 -7.16 4.08 5.80
N VAL A 175 -6.84 2.91 6.32
CA VAL A 175 -5.72 2.63 7.22
C VAL A 175 -4.96 1.43 6.68
N ILE A 176 -3.63 1.53 6.66
CA ILE A 176 -2.73 0.44 6.32
C ILE A 176 -1.91 0.12 7.56
N HIS A 177 -1.89 -1.15 7.94
CA HIS A 177 -1.24 -1.69 9.11
C HIS A 177 0.16 -2.18 8.75
N ASN A 178 1.15 -1.74 9.53
CA ASN A 178 2.56 -2.06 9.39
C ASN A 178 3.04 -2.32 7.94
N PRO A 179 2.99 -1.31 7.06
CA PRO A 179 3.26 -1.51 5.63
C PRO A 179 4.66 -2.09 5.35
N ALA A 180 5.62 -1.87 6.25
CA ALA A 180 6.97 -2.43 6.18
C ALA A 180 6.98 -3.96 6.25
N ARG A 181 6.07 -4.55 7.03
CA ARG A 181 5.97 -6.01 7.22
C ARG A 181 5.00 -6.65 6.23
N SER A 182 3.94 -5.94 5.87
CA SER A 182 2.82 -6.51 5.11
C SER A 182 2.89 -6.32 3.60
N ILE A 183 3.82 -5.50 3.10
CA ILE A 183 3.97 -5.20 1.66
C ILE A 183 5.44 -5.29 1.27
N ALA A 184 5.74 -6.17 0.31
CA ALA A 184 7.05 -6.21 -0.34
C ALA A 184 6.94 -5.69 -1.78
N ILE A 185 7.88 -4.84 -2.20
CA ILE A 185 7.86 -4.16 -3.49
C ILE A 185 9.12 -4.52 -4.27
N LEU A 186 8.95 -4.98 -5.50
CA LEU A 186 10.05 -5.05 -6.46
C LEU A 186 9.93 -3.89 -7.42
N THR A 187 11.03 -3.20 -7.69
CA THR A 187 11.06 -2.14 -8.69
C THR A 187 12.34 -2.20 -9.50
N ALA A 188 12.25 -1.84 -10.77
CA ALA A 188 13.46 -1.57 -11.55
C ALA A 188 14.21 -0.42 -10.87
N GLU A 189 15.49 -0.61 -10.55
CA GLU A 189 16.32 0.48 -10.07
C GLU A 189 16.17 1.68 -11.02
N PRO A 190 16.01 2.91 -10.51
CA PRO A 190 15.96 4.08 -11.36
C PRO A 190 17.23 4.06 -12.18
N THR A 191 17.09 3.78 -13.47
CA THR A 191 18.22 3.72 -14.39
C THR A 191 18.93 5.04 -14.23
N LYS A 192 20.12 5.05 -13.59
CA LYS A 192 20.82 6.28 -13.19
C LYS A 192 20.66 7.26 -14.32
N ALA A 193 19.82 8.28 -14.14
CA ALA A 193 19.39 9.12 -15.25
C ALA A 193 20.67 9.58 -15.90
N HIS A 194 20.92 9.13 -17.14
CA HIS A 194 22.14 9.46 -17.85
C HIS A 194 22.16 10.98 -17.82
N LYS A 195 23.05 11.58 -17.00
CA LYS A 195 23.15 13.03 -16.87
C LYS A 195 23.49 13.48 -18.29
N ARG A 196 22.47 13.86 -19.06
CA ARG A 196 22.65 14.52 -20.34
C ARG A 196 23.40 15.78 -19.94
N LYS A 197 24.73 15.76 -20.14
CA LYS A 197 25.54 16.97 -20.10
C LYS A 197 24.81 17.92 -21.04
N LYS A 198 24.08 18.89 -20.50
CA LYS A 198 23.64 20.04 -21.28
C LYS A 198 24.94 20.65 -21.78
N ALA A 199 25.27 20.38 -23.05
CA ALA A 199 26.29 21.14 -23.74
C ALA A 199 25.76 22.58 -23.71
N VAL A 200 26.36 23.39 -22.85
CA VAL A 200 26.17 24.84 -22.88
C VAL A 200 26.87 25.28 -24.15
N ALA A 201 26.10 25.60 -25.19
CA ALA A 201 26.62 26.31 -26.35
C ALA A 201 27.00 27.72 -25.87
N ALA A 202 28.27 28.07 -26.09
CA ALA A 202 28.83 29.39 -25.84
C ALA A 202 28.44 30.36 -26.96
#